data_AF-A0AA37CGS7-F1
#
_entry.id   AF-A0AA37CGS7-F1
#
_cell.length_a   1.000
_cell.length_b   1.000
_cell.length_c   1.000
_cell.angle_alpha   90.00
_cell.angle_beta   90.00
_cell.angle_gamma   90.00
#
_symmetry.space_group_name_H-M   'P 1'
#
loop_
_entity.id
_entity.type
_entity.pdbx_description
1 polymer ?
#
loop_
_entity_poly.entity_id
_entity_poly.type
_entity_poly.pdbx_seq_one_letter_code
_entity_poly.pdbx_strand_id
1 'polypeptide(L)'
;MALIAFAQPFPLGDPVLLNRKQLLRKIKRGVIGSSQYEWLYRSMKRLRQATLFLEALKPDGSTRYTVGMMESFNILKSLSYDNETYCYTLDPHWILMFGNREYSLIDWGKRLQIRRGLDMAKTLQRLIATSSDRVQRYALEGLRAQMAYGGRLRDFRDSLGRAVCELERLEIIVRGCIQDSSRGKPQLVLWLPPERIDAVA
;
A
#
# COMPACT_ATOMS: atom_id res chain seq x y z
N MET A 1 -4.43 -0.59 -4.30
CA MET A 1 -3.35 0.00 -5.12
C MET A 1 -3.50 -0.32 -6.60
N ALA A 2 -3.47 -1.59 -7.06
CA ALA A 2 -3.55 -1.87 -8.51
C ALA A 2 -4.77 -1.25 -9.20
N LEU A 3 -6.00 -1.51 -8.71
CA LEU A 3 -7.22 -0.97 -9.31
C LEU A 3 -7.28 0.57 -9.30
N ILE A 4 -6.72 1.21 -8.27
CA ILE A 4 -6.61 2.68 -8.20
C ILE A 4 -5.66 3.17 -9.30
N ALA A 5 -4.50 2.52 -9.47
CA ALA A 5 -3.56 2.88 -10.53
C ALA A 5 -4.16 2.72 -11.94
N PHE A 6 -4.94 1.66 -12.19
CA PHE A 6 -5.65 1.49 -13.47
C PHE A 6 -6.78 2.50 -13.69
N ALA A 7 -7.36 3.02 -12.61
CA ALA A 7 -8.45 3.99 -12.67
C ALA A 7 -7.96 5.45 -12.82
N GLN A 8 -6.66 5.72 -12.64
CA GLN A 8 -6.12 7.09 -12.73
C GLN A 8 -6.49 7.87 -14.00
N PRO A 9 -6.58 7.24 -15.21
CA PRO A 9 -6.98 7.95 -16.42
C PRO A 9 -8.47 8.29 -16.51
N PHE A 10 -9.29 7.81 -15.58
CA PHE A 10 -10.74 7.94 -15.62
C PHE A 10 -11.22 8.96 -14.57
N PRO A 11 -12.27 9.74 -14.86
CA PRO A 11 -12.92 10.57 -13.85
C PRO A 11 -13.39 9.74 -12.65
N LEU A 12 -13.34 10.35 -11.46
CA LEU A 12 -13.78 9.66 -10.25
C LEU A 12 -15.29 9.41 -10.31
N GLY A 13 -15.69 8.16 -10.05
CA GLY A 13 -17.09 7.73 -10.15
C GLY A 13 -17.46 7.09 -11.48
N ASP A 14 -16.60 7.17 -12.49
CA ASP A 14 -16.83 6.51 -13.77
C ASP A 14 -16.48 5.02 -13.71
N PRO A 15 -17.16 4.18 -14.50
CA PRO A 15 -16.82 2.78 -14.64
C PRO A 15 -15.49 2.59 -15.39
N VAL A 16 -14.64 1.73 -14.86
CA VAL A 16 -13.36 1.33 -15.46
C VAL A 16 -13.49 -0.09 -16.00
N LEU A 17 -13.18 -0.25 -17.29
CA LEU A 17 -13.10 -1.54 -17.96
C LEU A 17 -11.69 -2.10 -17.83
N LEU A 18 -11.58 -3.34 -17.36
CA LEU A 18 -10.29 -3.97 -17.13
C LEU A 18 -10.32 -5.47 -17.44
N ASN A 19 -9.61 -5.84 -18.50
CA ASN A 19 -9.45 -7.25 -18.87
C ASN A 19 -8.65 -8.00 -17.80
N ARG A 20 -9.14 -9.16 -17.37
CA ARG A 20 -8.55 -9.97 -16.29
C ARG A 20 -7.11 -10.42 -16.59
N LYS A 21 -6.81 -10.73 -17.85
CA LYS A 21 -5.48 -11.19 -18.29
C LYS A 21 -4.48 -10.03 -18.27
N GLN A 22 -4.91 -8.84 -18.72
CA GLN A 22 -4.10 -7.62 -18.62
C GLN A 22 -3.79 -7.28 -17.16
N LEU A 23 -4.80 -7.32 -16.28
CA LEU A 23 -4.61 -7.10 -14.85
C LEU A 23 -3.60 -8.10 -14.28
N LEU A 24 -3.82 -9.40 -14.47
CA LEU A 24 -2.92 -10.43 -13.94
C LEU A 24 -1.48 -10.28 -14.42
N ARG A 25 -1.27 -10.00 -15.71
CA ARG A 25 0.08 -9.75 -16.26
C ARG A 25 0.78 -8.58 -15.58
N LYS A 26 0.02 -7.58 -15.12
CA LYS A 26 0.56 -6.41 -14.42
C LYS A 26 0.82 -6.68 -12.94
N ILE A 27 0.00 -7.49 -12.26
CA ILE A 27 0.09 -7.66 -10.79
C ILE A 27 0.74 -8.97 -10.33
N LYS A 28 0.93 -9.94 -11.23
CA LYS A 28 1.57 -11.22 -10.94
C LYS A 28 2.72 -11.46 -11.90
N ARG A 29 3.81 -12.00 -11.36
CA ARG A 29 4.93 -12.55 -12.13
C ARG A 29 4.71 -14.04 -12.34
N GLY A 30 5.21 -14.58 -13.45
CA GLY A 30 5.19 -16.01 -13.78
C GLY A 30 3.99 -16.43 -14.64
N VAL A 31 3.86 -17.75 -14.83
CA VAL A 31 2.79 -18.35 -15.65
C VAL A 31 1.41 -18.03 -15.04
N ILE A 32 0.49 -17.58 -15.89
CA ILE A 32 -0.90 -17.29 -15.52
C ILE A 32 -1.74 -18.46 -15.96
N GLY A 33 -2.38 -19.13 -15.01
CA GLY A 33 -3.31 -20.23 -15.23
C GLY A 33 -4.61 -20.07 -14.45
N SER A 34 -5.40 -21.14 -14.41
CA SER A 34 -6.71 -21.19 -13.77
C SER A 34 -6.70 -20.73 -12.32
N SER A 35 -5.71 -21.14 -11.52
CA SER A 35 -5.61 -20.77 -10.11
C SER A 35 -5.37 -19.27 -9.89
N GLN A 36 -4.69 -18.59 -10.81
CA GLN A 36 -4.47 -17.14 -10.74
C GLN A 36 -5.74 -16.37 -11.12
N TYR A 37 -6.52 -16.87 -12.09
CA TYR A 37 -7.83 -16.30 -12.41
C TYR A 37 -8.82 -16.48 -11.26
N GLU A 38 -8.87 -17.66 -10.65
CA GLU A 38 -9.71 -17.93 -9.49
C GLU A 38 -9.33 -17.04 -8.29
N TRP A 39 -8.01 -16.91 -8.02
CA TRP A 39 -7.51 -16.00 -7.01
C TRP A 39 -7.91 -14.54 -7.28
N LEU A 40 -7.84 -14.09 -8.54
CA LEU A 40 -8.24 -12.75 -8.92
C LEU A 40 -9.73 -12.53 -8.68
N TYR A 41 -10.58 -13.45 -9.14
CA TYR A 41 -12.02 -13.38 -8.94
C TYR A 41 -12.39 -13.26 -7.45
N ARG A 42 -11.84 -14.14 -6.60
CA ARG A 42 -12.03 -14.06 -5.14
C ARG A 42 -11.53 -12.75 -4.55
N SER A 43 -10.45 -12.19 -5.09
CA SER A 43 -9.90 -10.92 -4.62
C SER A 43 -10.78 -9.73 -5.03
N MET A 44 -11.29 -9.70 -6.26
CA MET A 44 -12.25 -8.68 -6.72
C MET A 44 -13.53 -8.73 -5.89
N LYS A 45 -14.07 -9.93 -5.63
CA LYS A 45 -15.24 -10.13 -4.78
C LYS A 45 -15.02 -9.58 -3.36
N ARG A 46 -13.89 -9.91 -2.73
CA ARG A 46 -13.53 -9.36 -1.39
C ARG A 46 -13.44 -7.83 -1.39
N LEU A 47 -12.86 -7.23 -2.43
CA LEU A 47 -12.77 -5.77 -2.55
C LEU A 47 -14.15 -5.12 -2.69
N ARG A 48 -15.07 -5.75 -3.43
CA ARG A 48 -16.46 -5.26 -3.56
C ARG A 48 -17.24 -5.39 -2.26
N GLN A 49 -17.03 -6.45 -1.50
CA GLN A 49 -17.74 -6.72 -0.26
C GLN A 49 -17.20 -5.96 0.94
N ALA A 50 -15.98 -5.43 0.85
CA ALA A 50 -15.37 -4.65 1.93
C ALA A 50 -16.11 -3.33 2.12
N THR A 51 -16.59 -3.10 3.34
CA THR A 51 -17.13 -1.82 3.81
C THR A 51 -16.17 -1.21 4.81
N LEU A 52 -15.92 0.09 4.68
CA LEU A 52 -15.00 0.84 5.51
C LEU A 52 -15.77 1.93 6.25
N PHE A 53 -15.41 2.11 7.52
CA PHE A 53 -15.88 3.18 8.38
C PHE A 53 -14.64 3.90 8.91
N LEU A 54 -14.55 5.20 8.68
CA LEU A 54 -13.38 5.99 9.02
C LEU A 54 -13.81 7.22 9.79
N GLU A 55 -13.10 7.49 10.88
CA GLU A 55 -13.14 8.75 11.59
C GLU A 55 -11.71 9.25 11.75
N ALA A 56 -11.47 10.47 11.29
CA ALA A 56 -10.22 11.17 11.54
C ALA A 56 -10.47 12.27 12.57
N LEU A 57 -9.62 12.33 13.59
CA LEU A 57 -9.70 13.33 14.66
C LEU A 57 -8.61 14.38 14.48
N LYS A 58 -8.89 15.60 14.93
CA LYS A 58 -7.91 16.67 15.08
C LYS A 58 -7.12 16.49 16.40
N PRO A 59 -6.01 17.21 16.59
CA PRO A 59 -5.25 17.17 17.84
C PRO A 59 -6.06 17.55 19.08
N ASP A 60 -7.10 18.39 18.92
CA ASP A 60 -8.01 18.81 19.98
C ASP A 60 -9.11 17.76 20.29
N GLY A 61 -9.10 16.61 19.62
CA GLY A 61 -10.08 15.54 19.77
C GLY A 61 -11.37 15.73 18.98
N SER A 62 -11.58 16.87 18.32
CA SER A 62 -12.75 17.08 17.47
C SER A 62 -12.66 16.30 16.15
N THR A 63 -13.80 15.87 15.61
CA THR A 63 -13.84 15.15 14.33
C THR A 63 -13.40 16.05 13.18
N ARG A 64 -12.40 15.60 12.41
CA ARG A 64 -11.94 16.23 11.17
C ARG A 64 -12.80 15.81 9.99
N TYR A 65 -13.04 14.51 9.85
CA TYR A 65 -13.98 13.96 8.87
C TYR A 65 -14.43 12.57 9.27
N THR A 66 -15.62 12.18 8.82
CA THR A 66 -16.15 10.82 8.89
C THR A 66 -16.49 10.33 7.49
N VAL A 67 -16.27 9.03 7.26
CA VAL A 67 -16.63 8.35 6.00
C VAL A 67 -17.26 7.01 6.36
N GLY A 68 -18.31 6.64 5.63
CA GLY A 68 -18.87 5.30 5.73
C GLY A 68 -19.96 5.10 6.77
N MET A 69 -20.35 6.13 7.56
CA MET A 69 -21.27 5.96 8.70
C MET A 69 -22.72 5.72 8.29
N MET A 70 -23.41 6.75 7.78
CA MET A 70 -24.82 6.64 7.36
C MET A 70 -24.95 6.12 5.92
N GLU A 71 -24.00 6.47 5.06
CA GLU A 71 -23.81 5.82 3.76
C GLU A 71 -22.57 4.94 3.83
N SER A 72 -22.70 3.67 3.44
CA SER A 72 -21.57 2.73 3.45
C SER A 72 -20.52 3.12 2.42
N PHE A 73 -19.25 3.21 2.84
CA PHE A 73 -18.13 3.38 1.92
C PHE A 73 -17.57 2.02 1.53
N ASN A 74 -17.59 1.71 0.23
CA ASN A 74 -16.99 0.50 -0.31
C ASN A 74 -15.72 0.83 -1.09
N ILE A 75 -14.75 -0.08 -1.12
CA ILE A 75 -13.56 0.13 -1.98
C ILE A 75 -13.99 0.21 -3.45
N LEU A 76 -14.89 -0.69 -3.85
CA LEU A 76 -15.55 -0.71 -5.16
C LEU A 76 -17.04 -0.47 -4.94
N LYS A 77 -17.57 0.64 -5.46
CA LYS A 77 -19.01 0.97 -5.40
C LYS A 77 -19.83 -0.01 -6.24
N SER A 78 -19.33 -0.32 -7.43
CA SER A 78 -19.89 -1.31 -8.34
C SER A 78 -18.81 -2.28 -8.81
N LEU A 79 -19.22 -3.51 -9.12
CA LEU A 79 -18.38 -4.52 -9.74
C LEU A 79 -19.27 -5.47 -10.53
N SER A 80 -19.02 -5.60 -11.82
CA SER A 80 -19.52 -6.69 -12.66
C SER A 80 -18.36 -7.37 -13.38
N TYR A 81 -18.60 -8.59 -13.83
CA TYR A 81 -17.63 -9.38 -14.55
C TYR A 81 -18.36 -10.14 -15.66
N ASP A 82 -17.99 -9.83 -16.90
CA ASP A 82 -18.53 -10.49 -18.09
C ASP A 82 -17.41 -10.64 -19.12
N ASN A 83 -17.43 -11.73 -19.90
CA ASN A 83 -16.53 -11.96 -21.03
C ASN A 83 -15.05 -11.60 -20.72
N GLU A 84 -14.53 -12.15 -19.61
CA GLU A 84 -13.15 -11.93 -19.14
C GLU A 84 -12.79 -10.50 -18.70
N THR A 85 -13.77 -9.60 -18.64
CA THR A 85 -13.58 -8.18 -18.36
C THR A 85 -14.32 -7.79 -17.10
N TYR A 86 -13.60 -7.14 -16.18
CA TYR A 86 -14.23 -6.48 -15.04
C TYR A 86 -14.67 -5.09 -15.45
N CYS A 87 -15.88 -4.71 -15.05
CA CYS A 87 -16.33 -3.33 -15.01
C CYS A 87 -16.48 -2.94 -13.54
N TYR A 88 -15.72 -1.95 -13.08
CA TYR A 88 -15.75 -1.53 -11.68
C TYR A 88 -15.75 -0.02 -11.54
N THR A 89 -16.39 0.48 -10.50
CA THR A 89 -16.35 1.90 -10.14
C THR A 89 -15.70 2.03 -8.76
N LEU A 90 -14.69 2.89 -8.66
CA LEU A 90 -14.17 3.31 -7.35
C LEU A 90 -15.21 4.21 -6.68
N ASP A 91 -15.46 3.99 -5.39
CA ASP A 91 -16.40 4.82 -4.65
C ASP A 91 -15.91 6.29 -4.58
N PRO A 92 -16.70 7.28 -5.02
CA PRO A 92 -16.27 8.68 -5.02
C PRO A 92 -15.84 9.22 -3.66
N HIS A 93 -16.28 8.61 -2.55
CA HIS A 93 -15.82 8.98 -1.21
C HIS A 93 -14.32 8.78 -0.98
N TRP A 94 -13.60 8.08 -1.87
CA TRP A 94 -12.14 8.09 -1.91
C TRP A 94 -11.58 9.52 -1.92
N ILE A 95 -12.26 10.50 -2.54
CA ILE A 95 -11.80 11.89 -2.57
C ILE A 95 -11.64 12.50 -1.18
N LEU A 96 -12.43 12.07 -0.19
CA LEU A 96 -12.33 12.57 1.19
C LEU A 96 -11.03 12.12 1.85
N MET A 97 -10.54 10.91 1.51
CA MET A 97 -9.25 10.41 1.99
C MET A 97 -8.07 11.11 1.30
N PHE A 98 -8.22 11.49 0.03
CA PHE A 98 -7.15 12.13 -0.74
C PHE A 98 -7.15 13.67 -0.63
N GLY A 99 -8.28 14.30 -0.34
CA GLY A 99 -8.46 15.76 -0.34
C GLY A 99 -7.61 16.48 0.70
N ASN A 100 -7.30 15.81 1.81
CA ASN A 100 -6.41 16.34 2.84
C ASN A 100 -4.91 16.22 2.51
N ARG A 101 -4.56 15.66 1.34
CA ARG A 101 -3.17 15.27 1.00
C ARG A 101 -2.54 14.31 2.00
N GLU A 102 -3.36 13.61 2.77
CA GLU A 102 -2.95 12.60 3.76
C GLU A 102 -2.79 11.23 3.10
N TYR A 103 -2.13 11.22 1.95
CA TYR A 103 -1.89 10.03 1.18
C TYR A 103 -0.42 9.92 0.81
N SER A 104 0.03 8.68 0.70
CA SER A 104 1.40 8.36 0.40
C SER A 104 1.51 7.82 -1.01
N LEU A 105 2.23 8.54 -1.87
CA LEU A 105 2.54 8.06 -3.20
C LEU A 105 3.56 6.93 -3.13
N ILE A 106 3.19 5.79 -3.71
CA ILE A 106 4.04 4.61 -3.85
C ILE A 106 4.41 4.49 -5.31
N ASP A 107 5.71 4.44 -5.62
CA ASP A 107 6.17 4.06 -6.95
C ASP A 107 5.68 2.64 -7.28
N TRP A 108 4.70 2.58 -8.18
CA TRP A 108 4.04 1.35 -8.57
C TRP A 108 4.96 0.40 -9.34
N GLY A 109 5.85 0.95 -10.18
CA GLY A 109 6.84 0.19 -10.93
C GLY A 109 7.79 -0.55 -9.98
N LYS A 110 8.37 0.17 -9.03
CA LYS A 110 9.23 -0.42 -7.98
C LYS A 110 8.45 -1.40 -7.10
N ARG A 111 7.20 -1.06 -6.72
CA ARG A 111 6.33 -1.90 -5.88
C ARG A 111 6.04 -3.29 -6.48
N LEU A 112 5.88 -3.37 -7.80
CA LEU A 112 5.70 -4.62 -8.54
C LEU A 112 6.99 -5.43 -8.67
N GLN A 113 8.14 -4.77 -8.52
CA GLN A 113 9.43 -5.43 -8.63
C GLN A 113 9.90 -6.15 -7.36
N ILE A 114 9.25 -5.89 -6.22
CA ILE A 114 9.51 -6.59 -4.96
C ILE A 114 9.30 -8.10 -5.12
N ARG A 115 10.32 -8.89 -4.74
CA ARG A 115 10.31 -10.36 -4.85
C ARG A 115 9.21 -11.02 -3.99
N ARG A 116 8.83 -12.25 -4.37
CA ARG A 116 7.86 -13.06 -3.62
C ARG A 116 8.41 -13.37 -2.21
N GLY A 117 7.52 -13.45 -1.21
CA GLY A 117 7.91 -13.70 0.19
C GLY A 117 8.44 -12.48 0.95
N LEU A 118 8.54 -11.31 0.30
CA LEU A 118 9.02 -10.07 0.93
C LEU A 118 7.87 -9.10 1.21
N ASP A 119 6.80 -9.58 1.85
CA ASP A 119 5.67 -8.72 2.19
C ASP A 119 6.04 -7.63 3.21
N MET A 120 7.06 -7.88 4.03
CA MET A 120 7.64 -6.86 4.92
C MET A 120 8.25 -5.69 4.16
N ALA A 121 8.88 -5.90 3.00
CA ALA A 121 9.40 -4.81 2.16
C ALA A 121 8.26 -3.93 1.65
N LYS A 122 7.12 -4.55 1.30
CA LYS A 122 5.92 -3.83 0.86
C LYS A 122 5.32 -2.98 1.98
N THR A 123 5.30 -3.52 3.20
CA THR A 123 4.83 -2.80 4.39
C THR A 123 5.76 -1.64 4.73
N LEU A 124 7.08 -1.85 4.68
CA LEU A 124 8.07 -0.79 4.85
C LEU A 124 7.93 0.30 3.79
N GLN A 125 7.82 -0.05 2.50
CA GLN A 125 7.62 0.93 1.43
C GLN A 125 6.39 1.82 1.69
N ARG A 126 5.28 1.24 2.18
CA ARG A 126 4.09 2.01 2.56
C ARG A 126 4.38 2.96 3.71
N LEU A 127 5.04 2.48 4.76
CA LEU A 127 5.39 3.28 5.94
C LEU A 127 6.34 4.44 5.58
N ILE A 128 7.35 4.16 4.78
CA ILE A 128 8.33 5.15 4.34
C ILE A 128 7.65 6.29 3.58
N ALA A 129 6.63 5.94 2.80
CA ALA A 129 5.92 6.89 1.99
C ALA A 129 5.04 7.88 2.80
N THR A 130 4.83 7.65 4.11
CA THR A 130 4.00 8.53 4.97
C THR A 130 4.74 9.72 5.57
N SER A 131 6.06 9.82 5.43
CA SER A 131 6.85 10.97 5.90
C SER A 131 7.68 11.53 4.74
N SER A 132 7.90 12.85 4.74
CA SER A 132 8.82 13.55 3.83
C SER A 132 10.26 13.60 4.34
N ASP A 133 10.53 13.12 5.56
CA ASP A 133 11.87 13.12 6.14
C ASP A 133 12.84 12.30 5.30
N ARG A 134 14.01 12.88 5.00
CA ARG A 134 15.07 12.19 4.25
C ARG A 134 15.72 11.04 5.04
N VAL A 135 15.73 11.16 6.37
CA VAL A 135 16.23 10.13 7.26
C VAL A 135 15.13 9.75 8.22
N GLN A 136 14.57 8.57 8.03
CA GLN A 136 13.47 8.08 8.83
C GLN A 136 13.96 7.08 9.87
N ARG A 137 13.39 7.15 11.08
CA ARG A 137 13.79 6.34 12.23
C ARG A 137 12.56 5.69 12.84
N TYR A 138 12.63 4.37 13.01
CA TYR A 138 11.53 3.57 13.55
C TYR A 138 12.03 2.69 14.68
N ALA A 139 11.52 2.88 15.89
CA ALA A 139 11.82 1.98 17.01
C ALA A 139 11.44 0.55 16.62
N LEU A 140 12.34 -0.42 16.83
CA LEU A 140 12.11 -1.81 16.40
C LEU A 140 10.87 -2.43 17.05
N GLU A 141 10.63 -2.09 18.32
CA GLU A 141 9.47 -2.55 19.07
C GLU A 141 8.15 -2.05 18.44
N GLY A 142 8.07 -0.74 18.19
CA GLY A 142 6.92 -0.13 17.52
C GLY A 142 6.72 -0.68 16.11
N LEU A 143 7.80 -0.87 15.35
CA LEU A 143 7.75 -1.44 14.02
C LEU A 143 7.23 -2.88 14.01
N ARG A 144 7.69 -3.70 14.96
CA ARG A 144 7.22 -5.10 15.12
C ARG A 144 5.73 -5.15 15.43
N ALA A 145 5.26 -4.29 16.34
CA ALA A 145 3.85 -4.18 16.71
C ALA A 145 3.01 -3.73 15.51
N GLN A 146 3.43 -2.68 14.80
CA GLN A 146 2.74 -2.16 13.61
C GLN A 146 2.65 -3.19 12.48
N MET A 147 3.63 -4.10 12.37
CA MET A 147 3.64 -5.19 11.40
C MET A 147 2.88 -6.44 11.86
N ALA A 148 2.33 -6.44 13.09
CA ALA A 148 1.70 -7.60 13.73
C ALA A 148 2.58 -8.87 13.68
N TYR A 149 3.89 -8.72 13.86
CA TYR A 149 4.83 -9.83 13.73
C TYR A 149 4.91 -10.67 15.02
N GLY A 150 4.27 -11.85 14.99
CA GLY A 150 4.20 -12.78 16.14
C GLY A 150 5.42 -13.68 16.36
N GLY A 151 6.39 -13.72 15.44
CA GLY A 151 7.58 -14.57 15.54
C GLY A 151 8.65 -14.04 16.51
N ARG A 152 9.79 -14.74 16.63
CA ARG A 152 10.90 -14.35 17.51
C ARG A 152 11.54 -13.04 17.04
N LEU A 153 12.09 -12.27 17.97
CA LEU A 153 12.72 -10.98 17.67
C LEU A 153 13.93 -11.11 16.72
N ARG A 154 14.71 -12.20 16.84
CA ARG A 154 15.82 -12.48 15.92
C ARG A 154 15.32 -12.66 14.48
N ASP A 155 14.32 -13.52 14.29
CA ASP A 155 13.77 -13.81 12.97
C ASP A 155 13.05 -12.58 12.37
N PHE A 156 12.50 -11.72 13.22
CA PHE A 156 12.02 -10.39 12.82
C PHE A 156 13.15 -9.51 12.26
N ARG A 157 14.28 -9.41 12.97
CA ARG A 157 15.45 -8.64 12.52
C ARG A 157 15.98 -9.17 11.18
N ASP A 158 16.08 -10.50 11.02
CA ASP A 158 16.53 -11.12 9.77
C ASP A 158 15.56 -10.82 8.61
N SER A 159 14.26 -10.93 8.88
CA SER A 159 13.22 -10.59 7.90
C SER A 159 13.24 -9.11 7.53
N LEU A 160 13.50 -8.24 8.51
CA LEU A 160 13.63 -6.80 8.32
C LEU A 160 14.87 -6.46 7.49
N GLY A 161 16.01 -7.11 7.76
CA GLY A 161 17.23 -6.98 6.95
C GLY A 161 16.98 -7.35 5.49
N ARG A 162 16.34 -8.49 5.23
CA ARG A 162 15.96 -8.89 3.85
C ARG A 162 15.02 -7.88 3.18
N ALA A 163 14.09 -7.32 3.94
CA ALA A 163 13.17 -6.31 3.44
C ALA A 163 13.92 -5.02 3.06
N VAL A 164 14.84 -4.56 3.91
CA VAL A 164 15.70 -3.40 3.66
C VAL A 164 16.57 -3.60 2.42
N CYS A 165 17.29 -4.72 2.31
CA CYS A 165 18.10 -5.03 1.12
C CYS A 165 17.28 -5.00 -0.17
N GLU A 166 16.02 -5.43 -0.12
CA GLU A 166 15.15 -5.38 -1.30
C GLU A 166 14.72 -3.95 -1.67
N LEU A 167 14.53 -3.08 -0.68
CA LEU A 167 14.24 -1.66 -0.92
C LEU A 167 15.47 -0.92 -1.44
N GLU A 168 16.67 -1.25 -0.97
CA GLU A 168 17.95 -0.75 -1.50
C GLU A 168 18.15 -1.19 -2.96
N ARG A 169 17.94 -2.48 -3.26
CA ARG A 169 18.04 -3.05 -4.62
C ARG A 169 17.11 -2.35 -5.62
N LEU A 170 15.97 -1.85 -5.15
CA LEU A 170 14.99 -1.13 -5.96
C LEU A 170 15.14 0.38 -5.90
N GLU A 171 16.19 0.88 -5.24
CA GLU A 171 16.46 2.31 -5.08
C GLU A 171 15.26 3.06 -4.51
N ILE A 172 14.48 2.39 -3.65
CA ILE A 172 13.41 3.03 -2.86
C ILE A 172 14.04 3.77 -1.67
N ILE A 173 15.11 3.20 -1.14
CA ILE A 173 15.99 3.80 -0.14
C ILE A 173 17.43 3.72 -0.66
N VAL A 174 18.27 4.65 -0.23
CA VAL A 174 19.72 4.63 -0.46
C VAL A 174 20.37 3.59 0.45
N ARG A 175 19.93 3.55 1.71
CA ARG A 175 20.47 2.64 2.72
C ARG A 175 19.46 2.39 3.83
N GLY A 176 19.55 1.24 4.49
CA GLY A 176 18.93 1.00 5.78
C GLY A 176 19.79 0.16 6.71
N CYS A 177 19.71 0.42 8.01
CA CYS A 177 20.34 -0.43 9.03
C CYS A 177 19.68 -0.27 10.38
N ILE A 178 19.90 -1.25 11.26
CA ILE A 178 19.51 -1.16 12.66
C ILE A 178 20.65 -0.47 13.42
N GLN A 179 20.30 0.55 14.19
CA GLN A 179 21.22 1.29 15.06
C GLN A 179 20.57 1.51 16.42
N ASP A 180 21.37 1.84 17.42
CA ASP A 180 20.83 2.32 18.68
C ASP A 180 20.46 3.81 18.59
N SER A 181 19.36 4.17 19.24
CA SER A 181 18.98 5.56 19.47
C SER A 181 19.88 6.22 20.52
N SER A 182 19.77 7.53 20.68
CA SER A 182 20.45 8.27 21.75
C SER A 182 20.11 7.77 23.16
N ARG A 183 19.03 6.98 23.30
CA ARG A 183 18.60 6.34 24.55
C ARG A 183 18.96 4.83 24.62
N GLY A 184 19.84 4.34 23.74
CA GLY A 184 20.27 2.93 23.72
C GLY A 184 19.20 1.94 23.25
N LYS A 185 18.07 2.42 22.72
CA LYS A 185 17.00 1.55 22.18
C LYS A 185 17.24 1.27 20.70
N PRO A 186 17.10 0.02 20.22
CA PRO A 186 17.35 -0.32 18.83
C PRO A 186 16.23 0.18 17.91
N GLN A 187 16.63 0.77 16.79
CA GLN A 187 15.75 1.37 15.80
C GLN A 187 16.24 1.05 14.38
N LEU A 188 15.31 0.92 13.45
CA LEU A 188 15.62 0.93 12.02
C LEU A 188 15.82 2.38 11.58
N VAL A 189 16.96 2.65 10.94
CA VAL A 189 17.27 3.94 10.30
C VAL A 189 17.29 3.72 8.78
N LEU A 190 16.58 4.57 8.05
CA LEU A 190 16.45 4.51 6.59
C LEU A 190 16.83 5.86 5.99
N TRP A 191 17.65 5.85 4.94
CA TRP A 191 18.03 7.03 4.17
C TRP A 191 17.36 6.97 2.81
N LEU A 192 16.61 8.03 2.47
CA LEU A 192 15.87 8.15 1.23
C LEU A 192 16.70 8.86 0.14
N PRO A 193 16.44 8.57 -1.14
CA PRO A 193 17.07 9.29 -2.24
C PRO A 193 16.75 10.79 -2.20
N PRO A 194 17.67 11.66 -2.65
CA PRO A 194 17.46 13.11 -2.67
C PRO A 194 16.34 13.53 -3.63
N GLU A 195 16.17 12.78 -4.73
CA GLU A 195 15.08 12.93 -5.70
C GLU A 195 13.99 11.91 -5.38
N ARG A 196 13.16 12.22 -4.39
CA ARG A 196 11.86 11.58 -4.34
C ARG A 196 11.07 12.18 -5.50
N ILE A 197 10.70 11.37 -6.48
CA ILE A 197 9.75 11.78 -7.52
C ILE A 197 8.43 12.06 -6.78
N ASP A 198 8.28 13.28 -6.31
CA ASP A 198 7.00 13.94 -6.27
C ASP A 198 6.58 13.97 -7.74
N ALA A 199 5.73 13.02 -8.12
CA ALA A 199 5.07 13.10 -9.41
C ALA A 199 4.34 14.44 -9.41
N VAL A 200 4.88 15.32 -10.25
CA VAL A 200 4.47 16.70 -10.47
C VAL A 200 2.95 16.77 -10.68
N ALA A 201 2.35 17.73 -9.97
CA ALA A 201 1.06 18.41 -10.16
C ALA A 201 -0.15 17.59 -10.64
#